data_AF-A0A0X1KQS0-F1
#
_entry.id   AF-A0A0X1KQS0-F1
#
_cell.length_a   1.000
_cell.length_b   1.000
_cell.length_c   1.000
_cell.angle_alpha   90.00
_cell.angle_beta   90.00
_cell.angle_gamma   90.00
#
_symmetry.space_group_name_H-M   'P 1'
#
loop_
_entity.id
_entity.type
_entity.pdbx_description
1 polymer ?
#
loop_
_entity_poly.entity_id
_entity_poly.type
_entity_poly.pdbx_seq_one_letter_code
_entity_poly.pdbx_strand_id
1 'polypeptide(L)'
;MEELNSIPLNAFVELFASLGVHEYKNFIAHSVQVAKITRHLARSLGLTHHPDHVYLAGLLHDVGLILKASIENYDVFIDAFRNIPDLEKIVLTLDKKDTHSFVSHLLASHIDFVDKDCAKALMYHHTAFNMIPDESVALLANCIKAADAISLAFLRTSEIFNEETLKSMIQSLERDKGLNDEVRKAAIDVLKDVRSLLDLLDNEHHFSSDARIWCADFERATKLIAALLDLRSPYTRIHRGPNPSNQGRKISLSSFHFQGAETSAS
;
A
#
# COMPACT_ATOMS: atom_id res chain seq x y z
N MET A 1 -29.18 4.32 -20.08
CA MET A 1 -28.41 3.09 -20.33
C MET A 1 -26.96 3.18 -19.84
N GLU A 2 -26.34 4.37 -19.75
CA GLU A 2 -24.98 4.54 -19.19
C GLU A 2 -24.86 4.28 -17.68
N GLU A 3 -25.90 4.58 -16.88
CA GLU A 3 -25.88 4.35 -15.43
C GLU A 3 -25.78 2.87 -15.02
N LEU A 4 -26.18 1.93 -15.90
CA LEU A 4 -26.14 0.49 -15.63
C LEU A 4 -24.75 -0.14 -15.84
N ASN A 5 -23.81 0.58 -16.46
CA ASN A 5 -22.48 0.06 -16.81
C ASN A 5 -21.34 0.67 -15.98
N SER A 6 -21.68 1.39 -14.92
CA SER A 6 -20.68 2.02 -14.04
C SER A 6 -20.99 1.81 -12.57
N ILE A 7 -19.95 1.69 -11.76
CA ILE A 7 -19.99 1.44 -10.32
C ILE A 7 -19.32 2.62 -9.61
N PRO A 8 -19.85 3.13 -8.49
CA PRO A 8 -19.18 4.16 -7.71
C PRO A 8 -17.78 3.73 -7.28
N LEU A 9 -16.78 4.61 -7.38
CA LEU A 9 -15.41 4.33 -6.91
C LEU A 9 -15.39 3.96 -5.42
N ASN A 10 -16.29 4.55 -4.62
CA ASN A 10 -16.47 4.22 -3.20
C ASN A 10 -16.65 2.72 -2.96
N ALA A 11 -17.36 2.01 -3.85
CA ALA A 11 -17.61 0.58 -3.69
C ALA A 11 -16.32 -0.25 -3.71
N PHE A 12 -15.29 0.18 -4.46
CA PHE A 12 -13.99 -0.50 -4.45
C PHE A 12 -13.29 -0.30 -3.10
N VAL A 13 -13.29 0.92 -2.58
CA VAL A 13 -12.64 1.25 -1.29
C VAL A 13 -13.36 0.57 -0.13
N GLU A 14 -14.70 0.57 -0.13
CA GLU A 14 -15.52 -0.16 0.85
C GLU A 14 -15.22 -1.66 0.82
N LEU A 15 -15.16 -2.25 -0.38
CA LEU A 15 -14.83 -3.66 -0.54
C LEU A 15 -13.42 -3.98 -0.03
N PHE A 16 -12.43 -3.14 -0.35
CA PHE A 16 -11.06 -3.29 0.15
C PHE A 16 -11.01 -3.18 1.68
N ALA A 17 -11.64 -2.16 2.26
CA ALA A 17 -11.71 -1.95 3.71
C ALA A 17 -12.43 -3.11 4.44
N SER A 18 -13.42 -3.75 3.81
CA SER A 18 -14.12 -4.91 4.38
C SER A 18 -13.20 -6.14 4.59
N LEU A 19 -12.02 -6.17 3.95
CA LEU A 19 -11.02 -7.19 4.21
C LEU A 19 -10.40 -7.05 5.61
N GLY A 20 -10.61 -5.95 6.34
CA GLY A 20 -9.99 -5.60 7.62
C GLY A 20 -10.43 -6.44 8.81
N VAL A 21 -10.56 -7.75 8.61
CA VAL A 21 -10.92 -8.76 9.60
C VAL A 21 -9.81 -9.81 9.67
N HIS A 22 -9.72 -10.48 10.82
CA HIS A 22 -8.79 -11.60 11.05
C HIS A 22 -7.34 -11.26 10.66
N GLU A 23 -6.71 -12.03 9.77
CA GLU A 23 -5.31 -11.85 9.35
C GLU A 23 -5.03 -10.51 8.65
N TYR A 24 -6.05 -9.88 8.06
CA TYR A 24 -5.85 -8.62 7.35
C TYR A 24 -6.16 -7.39 8.20
N LYS A 25 -6.56 -7.56 9.48
CA LYS A 25 -6.94 -6.44 10.35
C LYS A 25 -5.86 -5.34 10.37
N ASN A 26 -4.63 -5.70 10.74
CA ASN A 26 -3.54 -4.71 10.89
C ASN A 26 -3.10 -4.15 9.53
N PHE A 27 -3.08 -4.98 8.50
CA PHE A 27 -2.74 -4.55 7.13
C PHE A 27 -3.74 -3.53 6.58
N ILE A 28 -5.03 -3.76 6.76
CA ILE A 28 -6.06 -2.86 6.25
C ILE A 28 -6.10 -1.57 7.06
N ALA A 29 -5.99 -1.65 8.39
CA ALA A 29 -5.84 -0.46 9.24
C ALA A 29 -4.66 0.40 8.79
N HIS A 30 -3.49 -0.22 8.60
CA HIS A 30 -2.30 0.43 8.08
C HIS A 30 -2.53 1.09 6.71
N SER A 31 -3.04 0.31 5.74
CA SER A 31 -3.29 0.79 4.37
C SER A 31 -4.26 1.97 4.34
N VAL A 32 -5.30 1.95 5.18
CA VAL A 32 -6.28 3.04 5.30
C VAL A 32 -5.64 4.29 5.91
N GLN A 33 -4.87 4.15 6.99
CA GLN A 33 -4.15 5.26 7.61
C GLN A 33 -3.17 5.89 6.62
N VAL A 34 -2.40 5.07 5.89
CA VAL A 34 -1.48 5.54 4.85
C VAL A 34 -2.24 6.31 3.76
N ALA A 35 -3.35 5.76 3.24
CA ALA A 35 -4.18 6.43 2.24
C ALA A 35 -4.66 7.82 2.69
N LYS A 36 -5.16 7.93 3.92
CA LYS A 36 -5.64 9.19 4.50
C LYS A 36 -4.51 10.20 4.67
N ILE A 37 -3.39 9.79 5.26
CA ILE A 37 -2.24 10.66 5.51
C ILE A 37 -1.59 11.10 4.19
N THR A 38 -1.37 10.19 3.24
CA THR A 38 -0.80 10.53 1.92
C THR A 38 -1.67 11.57 1.19
N ARG A 39 -3.00 11.38 1.16
CA ARG A 39 -3.91 12.37 0.56
C ARG A 39 -3.82 13.72 1.26
N HIS A 40 -3.73 13.72 2.59
CA HIS A 40 -3.58 14.95 3.37
C HIS A 40 -2.28 15.69 3.04
N LEU A 41 -1.15 14.97 3.01
CA LEU A 41 0.17 15.53 2.69
C LEU A 41 0.24 16.04 1.25
N ALA A 42 -0.25 15.28 0.29
CA ALA A 42 -0.27 15.70 -1.11
C ALA A 42 -1.06 17.00 -1.29
N ARG A 43 -2.20 17.13 -0.59
CA ARG A 43 -3.00 18.35 -0.60
C ARG A 43 -2.30 19.53 0.07
N SER A 44 -1.67 19.34 1.23
CA SER A 44 -1.01 20.44 1.96
C SER A 44 0.22 20.99 1.22
N LEU A 45 0.89 20.13 0.46
CA LEU A 45 2.02 20.47 -0.40
C LEU A 45 1.59 20.99 -1.79
N GLY A 46 0.29 20.98 -2.11
CA GLY A 46 -0.23 21.50 -3.38
C GLY A 46 0.13 20.64 -4.60
N LEU A 47 0.30 19.33 -4.44
CA LEU A 47 0.55 18.41 -5.56
C LEU A 47 -0.66 18.43 -6.51
N THR A 48 -0.39 18.33 -7.81
CA THR A 48 -1.41 18.41 -8.87
C THR A 48 -2.15 17.08 -9.12
N HIS A 49 -1.70 15.99 -8.49
CA HIS A 49 -2.35 14.69 -8.60
C HIS A 49 -3.78 14.74 -8.06
N HIS A 50 -4.71 14.09 -8.76
CA HIS A 50 -6.11 14.09 -8.35
C HIS A 50 -6.29 13.28 -7.04
N PRO A 51 -7.01 13.83 -6.03
CA PRO A 51 -7.00 13.29 -4.66
C PRO A 51 -7.43 11.83 -4.52
N ASP A 52 -8.31 11.36 -5.40
CA ASP A 52 -8.78 9.97 -5.36
C ASP A 52 -7.67 8.99 -5.73
N HIS A 53 -6.86 9.30 -6.74
CA HIS A 53 -5.75 8.42 -7.14
C HIS A 53 -4.62 8.45 -6.11
N VAL A 54 -4.40 9.59 -5.45
CA VAL A 54 -3.47 9.68 -4.32
C VAL A 54 -3.93 8.79 -3.16
N TYR A 55 -5.22 8.81 -2.84
CA TYR A 55 -5.78 7.93 -1.82
C TYR A 55 -5.62 6.45 -2.20
N LEU A 56 -5.98 6.09 -3.43
CA LEU A 56 -5.82 4.71 -3.92
C LEU A 56 -4.36 4.27 -3.91
N ALA A 57 -3.42 5.17 -4.22
CA ALA A 57 -1.99 4.87 -4.17
C ALA A 57 -1.53 4.51 -2.76
N GLY A 58 -1.93 5.31 -1.75
CA GLY A 58 -1.65 4.98 -0.36
C GLY A 58 -2.37 3.71 0.11
N LEU A 59 -3.60 3.45 -0.35
CA LEU A 59 -4.36 2.25 0.00
C LEU A 59 -3.72 0.96 -0.53
N LEU A 60 -3.10 1.04 -1.70
CA LEU A 60 -2.55 -0.13 -2.42
C LEU A 60 -1.04 -0.30 -2.23
N HIS A 61 -0.36 0.58 -1.50
CA HIS A 61 1.11 0.64 -1.47
C HIS A 61 1.78 -0.68 -1.08
N ASP A 62 1.19 -1.42 -0.15
CA ASP A 62 1.74 -2.67 0.39
C ASP A 62 1.00 -3.94 -0.02
N VAL A 63 0.10 -3.87 -1.01
CA VAL A 63 -0.63 -5.07 -1.45
C VAL A 63 0.30 -6.17 -1.99
N GLY A 64 1.45 -5.78 -2.56
CA GLY A 64 2.49 -6.69 -3.00
C GLY A 64 3.13 -7.48 -1.85
N LEU A 65 3.14 -6.95 -0.63
CA LEU A 65 3.70 -7.61 0.55
C LEU A 65 2.86 -8.84 0.91
N ILE A 66 1.53 -8.72 0.90
CA ILE A 66 0.63 -9.86 1.15
C ILE A 66 0.84 -10.95 0.11
N LEU A 67 0.88 -10.58 -1.18
CA LEU A 67 1.05 -11.55 -2.25
C LEU A 67 2.38 -12.31 -2.08
N LYS A 68 3.48 -11.59 -1.83
CA LYS A 68 4.77 -12.22 -1.60
C LYS A 68 4.75 -13.12 -0.37
N ALA A 69 4.34 -12.59 0.77
CA ALA A 69 4.33 -13.33 2.04
C ALA A 69 3.53 -14.64 1.95
N SER A 70 2.35 -14.58 1.34
CA SER A 70 1.44 -15.72 1.21
C SER A 70 1.88 -16.78 0.17
N ILE A 71 2.78 -16.43 -0.76
CA ILE A 71 3.35 -17.35 -1.75
C ILE A 71 4.66 -17.96 -1.23
N GLU A 72 5.53 -17.14 -0.62
CA GLU A 72 6.87 -17.56 -0.20
C GLU A 72 6.84 -18.36 1.10
N ASN A 73 5.99 -17.99 2.07
CA ASN A 73 5.89 -18.71 3.35
C ASN A 73 4.50 -18.56 3.99
N TYR A 74 3.57 -19.43 3.57
CA TYR A 74 2.16 -19.34 3.93
C TYR A 74 1.87 -19.47 5.44
N ASP A 75 2.54 -20.39 6.12
CA ASP A 75 2.29 -20.63 7.55
C ASP A 75 2.76 -19.44 8.39
N VAL A 76 3.91 -18.86 8.03
CA VAL A 76 4.41 -17.61 8.64
C VAL A 76 3.49 -16.45 8.28
N PHE A 77 2.94 -16.39 7.06
CA PHE A 77 1.99 -15.36 6.66
C PHE A 77 0.74 -15.36 7.55
N ILE A 78 0.06 -16.50 7.73
CA ILE A 78 -1.15 -16.56 8.58
C ILE A 78 -0.83 -16.11 10.00
N ASP A 79 0.24 -16.64 10.59
CA ASP A 79 0.57 -16.35 11.98
C ASP A 79 1.01 -14.89 12.16
N ALA A 80 1.90 -14.40 11.29
CA ALA A 80 2.45 -13.06 11.38
C ALA A 80 1.40 -11.98 11.11
N PHE A 81 0.64 -12.07 10.01
CA PHE A 81 -0.34 -11.03 9.67
C PHE A 81 -1.50 -10.98 10.67
N ARG A 82 -1.88 -12.12 11.25
CA ARG A 82 -2.92 -12.17 12.29
C ARG A 82 -2.46 -11.63 13.64
N ASN A 83 -1.23 -11.93 14.04
CA ASN A 83 -0.80 -11.74 15.43
C ASN A 83 0.24 -10.63 15.62
N ILE A 84 0.87 -10.12 14.55
CA ILE A 84 1.92 -9.08 14.61
C ILE A 84 1.34 -7.76 14.07
N PRO A 85 1.11 -6.76 14.95
CA PRO A 85 0.73 -5.41 14.51
C PRO A 85 1.84 -4.69 13.75
N ASP A 86 3.10 -5.03 14.05
CA ASP A 86 4.28 -4.44 13.44
C ASP A 86 4.58 -5.04 12.05
N LEU A 87 4.02 -4.43 11.00
CA LEU A 87 4.22 -4.87 9.63
C LEU A 87 5.68 -4.74 9.15
N GLU A 88 6.49 -3.83 9.72
CA GLU A 88 7.93 -3.75 9.38
C GLU A 88 8.66 -5.05 9.73
N LYS A 89 8.29 -5.70 10.84
CA LYS A 89 8.85 -7.00 11.22
C LYS A 89 8.55 -8.08 10.17
N ILE A 90 7.40 -7.99 9.53
CA ILE A 90 7.01 -8.86 8.41
C ILE A 90 7.87 -8.56 7.20
N VAL A 91 8.03 -7.29 6.81
CA VAL A 91 8.89 -6.86 5.70
C VAL A 91 10.33 -7.35 5.90
N LEU A 92 10.92 -7.13 7.08
CA LEU A 92 12.29 -7.56 7.40
C LEU A 92 12.49 -9.08 7.34
N THR A 93 11.41 -9.83 7.51
CA THR A 93 11.43 -11.30 7.51
C THR A 93 11.17 -11.88 6.12
N LEU A 94 10.20 -11.33 5.38
CA LEU A 94 9.64 -11.90 4.15
C LEU A 94 9.98 -11.10 2.89
N ASP A 95 10.49 -9.87 3.00
CA ASP A 95 10.84 -9.05 1.84
C ASP A 95 12.07 -8.17 2.06
N LYS A 96 13.20 -8.79 2.41
CA LYS A 96 14.48 -8.12 2.65
C LYS A 96 15.03 -7.30 1.49
N LYS A 97 14.56 -7.55 0.27
CA LYS A 97 15.00 -6.87 -0.94
C LYS A 97 14.07 -5.74 -1.37
N ASP A 98 13.02 -5.45 -0.57
CA ASP A 98 12.02 -4.45 -0.90
C ASP A 98 11.45 -4.62 -2.31
N THR A 99 11.01 -5.85 -2.59
CA THR A 99 10.39 -6.17 -3.89
C THR A 99 8.87 -6.02 -3.87
N HIS A 100 8.27 -5.85 -2.70
CA HIS A 100 6.82 -5.63 -2.54
C HIS A 100 6.39 -4.32 -3.17
N SER A 101 7.18 -3.25 -3.04
CA SER A 101 6.94 -1.95 -3.69
C SER A 101 6.79 -2.10 -5.21
N PHE A 102 7.67 -2.86 -5.85
CA PHE A 102 7.59 -3.18 -7.28
C PHE A 102 6.36 -4.04 -7.63
N VAL A 103 6.03 -5.05 -6.82
CA VAL A 103 4.84 -5.88 -7.05
C VAL A 103 3.56 -5.05 -6.91
N SER A 104 3.47 -4.18 -5.90
CA SER A 104 2.34 -3.26 -5.71
C SER A 104 2.19 -2.31 -6.89
N HIS A 105 3.30 -1.75 -7.40
CA HIS A 105 3.30 -0.95 -8.63
C HIS A 105 2.74 -1.74 -9.82
N LEU A 106 3.24 -2.97 -10.05
CA LEU A 106 2.78 -3.81 -11.14
C LEU A 106 1.27 -4.05 -11.05
N LEU A 107 0.76 -4.39 -9.86
CA LEU A 107 -0.69 -4.58 -9.68
C LEU A 107 -1.49 -3.30 -9.92
N ALA A 108 -1.08 -2.19 -9.30
CA ALA A 108 -1.77 -0.92 -9.43
C ALA A 108 -1.79 -0.42 -10.89
N SER A 109 -0.72 -0.66 -11.65
CA SER A 109 -0.65 -0.30 -13.08
C SER A 109 -1.64 -1.07 -13.97
N HIS A 110 -2.22 -2.18 -13.49
CA HIS A 110 -3.26 -2.94 -14.18
C HIS A 110 -4.68 -2.54 -13.74
N ILE A 111 -4.83 -1.56 -12.85
CA ILE A 111 -6.11 -1.02 -12.42
C ILE A 111 -6.31 0.33 -13.14
N ASP A 112 -7.20 0.36 -14.14
CA ASP A 112 -7.29 1.49 -15.08
C ASP A 112 -7.71 2.83 -14.44
N PHE A 113 -8.42 2.76 -13.31
CA PHE A 113 -8.82 3.95 -12.56
C PHE A 113 -7.77 4.39 -11.53
N VAL A 114 -6.58 3.78 -11.51
CA VAL A 114 -5.41 4.29 -10.78
C VAL A 114 -4.54 5.04 -11.78
N ASP A 115 -4.24 6.30 -11.47
CA ASP A 115 -3.36 7.14 -12.30
C ASP A 115 -1.95 6.52 -12.40
N LYS A 116 -1.30 6.70 -13.55
CA LYS A 116 -0.01 6.04 -13.84
C LYS A 116 1.11 6.57 -12.95
N ASP A 117 1.15 7.86 -12.68
CA ASP A 117 2.17 8.46 -11.82
C ASP A 117 1.93 8.07 -10.36
N CYS A 118 0.65 8.02 -9.96
CA CYS A 118 0.25 7.46 -8.68
C CYS A 118 0.69 6.00 -8.52
N ALA A 119 0.42 5.13 -9.51
CA ALA A 119 0.89 3.75 -9.51
C ALA A 119 2.42 3.65 -9.50
N LYS A 120 3.13 4.53 -10.21
CA LYS A 120 4.61 4.58 -10.25
C LYS A 120 5.21 5.00 -8.91
N ALA A 121 4.54 5.87 -8.15
CA ALA A 121 4.98 6.27 -6.82
C ALA A 121 5.07 5.09 -5.83
N LEU A 122 4.22 4.07 -5.97
CA LEU A 122 4.28 2.84 -5.15
C LEU A 122 5.61 2.11 -5.33
N MET A 123 6.22 2.15 -6.52
CA MET A 123 7.51 1.50 -6.73
C MET A 123 8.64 2.15 -5.93
N TYR A 124 8.49 3.44 -5.61
CA TYR A 124 9.55 4.26 -5.03
C TYR A 124 9.29 4.65 -3.57
N HIS A 125 8.24 4.14 -2.92
CA HIS A 125 7.86 4.62 -1.60
C HIS A 125 8.88 4.32 -0.48
N HIS A 126 9.83 3.40 -0.70
CA HIS A 126 10.99 3.22 0.19
C HIS A 126 12.26 3.93 -0.30
N THR A 127 12.27 4.38 -1.56
CA THR A 127 13.42 5.01 -2.22
C THR A 127 13.67 6.43 -1.69
N ALA A 128 14.94 6.81 -1.55
CA ALA A 128 15.30 8.19 -1.17
C ALA A 128 14.89 9.19 -2.26
N PHE A 129 14.36 10.35 -1.87
CA PHE A 129 13.84 11.39 -2.77
C PHE A 129 14.78 11.73 -3.93
N ASN A 130 16.07 11.95 -3.63
CA ASN A 130 17.10 12.33 -4.58
C ASN A 130 17.49 11.23 -5.60
N MET A 131 16.98 10.01 -5.42
CA MET A 131 17.23 8.87 -6.31
C MET A 131 16.07 8.64 -7.30
N ILE A 132 14.97 9.39 -7.17
CA ILE A 132 13.78 9.25 -8.01
C ILE A 132 13.86 10.30 -9.13
N PRO A 133 13.93 9.91 -10.41
CA PRO A 133 14.20 10.87 -11.49
C PRO A 133 13.08 11.88 -11.77
N ASP A 134 11.84 11.50 -11.48
CA ASP A 134 10.64 12.30 -11.76
C ASP A 134 10.21 13.00 -10.47
N GLU A 135 10.26 14.32 -10.45
CA GLU A 135 10.03 15.12 -9.23
C GLU A 135 8.60 14.98 -8.69
N SER A 136 7.59 14.93 -9.57
CA SER A 136 6.19 14.79 -9.15
C SER A 136 5.96 13.43 -8.49
N VAL A 137 6.47 12.38 -9.14
CA VAL A 137 6.44 11.01 -8.60
C VAL A 137 7.28 10.91 -7.32
N ALA A 138 8.42 11.60 -7.25
CA ALA A 138 9.31 11.60 -6.09
C ALA A 138 8.62 12.20 -4.86
N LEU A 139 7.94 13.34 -5.01
CA LEU A 139 7.18 13.98 -3.95
C LEU A 139 6.02 13.10 -3.48
N LEU A 140 5.25 12.52 -4.41
CA LEU A 140 4.15 11.62 -4.06
C LEU A 140 4.66 10.36 -3.35
N ALA A 141 5.72 9.72 -3.84
CA ALA A 141 6.34 8.57 -3.21
C ALA A 141 6.83 8.90 -1.79
N ASN A 142 7.39 10.10 -1.59
CA ASN A 142 7.80 10.55 -0.26
C ASN A 142 6.62 10.86 0.67
N CYS A 143 5.47 11.31 0.13
CA CYS A 143 4.23 11.42 0.92
C CYS A 143 3.75 10.05 1.39
N ILE A 144 3.83 9.03 0.54
CA ILE A 144 3.52 7.63 0.91
C ILE A 144 4.51 7.16 1.98
N LYS A 145 5.81 7.40 1.78
CA LYS A 145 6.87 7.05 2.73
C LYS A 145 6.66 7.64 4.13
N ALA A 146 6.35 8.93 4.20
CA ALA A 146 6.09 9.59 5.48
C ALA A 146 4.81 9.05 6.16
N ALA A 147 3.77 8.81 5.36
CA ALA A 147 2.51 8.23 5.85
C ALA A 147 2.70 6.81 6.41
N ASP A 148 3.47 5.98 5.70
CA ASP A 148 3.86 4.64 6.12
C ASP A 148 4.60 4.68 7.47
N ALA A 149 5.64 5.51 7.59
CA ALA A 149 6.40 5.66 8.83
C ALA A 149 5.54 6.11 10.02
N ILE A 150 4.56 7.00 9.81
CA ILE A 150 3.63 7.44 10.85
C ILE A 150 2.70 6.31 11.27
N SER A 151 2.08 5.62 10.31
CA SER A 151 1.13 4.54 10.58
C SER A 151 1.81 3.35 11.27
N LEU A 152 3.00 2.95 10.83
CA LEU A 152 3.77 1.88 11.48
C LEU A 152 4.12 2.25 12.92
N ALA A 153 4.58 3.48 13.17
CA ALA A 153 4.87 3.95 14.52
C ALA A 153 3.63 3.94 15.42
N PHE A 154 2.45 4.28 14.87
CA PHE A 154 1.18 4.19 15.59
C PHE A 154 0.81 2.76 15.96
N LEU A 155 0.78 1.85 14.98
CA LEU A 155 0.33 0.48 15.16
C LEU A 155 1.21 -0.32 16.13
N ARG A 156 2.51 -0.02 16.20
CA ARG A 156 3.43 -0.59 17.20
C ARG A 156 3.02 -0.31 18.64
N THR A 157 2.37 0.81 18.88
CA THR A 157 1.95 1.23 20.23
C THR A 157 0.55 0.72 20.60
N SER A 158 0.04 -0.28 19.88
CA SER A 158 -1.31 -0.86 20.08
C SER A 158 -2.44 0.15 19.94
N GLU A 159 -2.29 1.13 19.04
CA GLU A 159 -3.28 2.19 18.76
C GLU A 159 -3.56 3.12 19.95
N ILE A 160 -2.72 3.11 21.00
CA ILE A 160 -2.84 4.06 22.12
C ILE A 160 -2.12 5.34 21.74
N PHE A 161 -2.90 6.37 21.41
CA PHE A 161 -2.35 7.69 21.15
C PHE A 161 -1.96 8.40 22.46
N ASN A 162 -0.66 8.57 22.68
CA ASN A 162 -0.10 9.28 23.82
C ASN A 162 1.17 10.06 23.41
N GLU A 163 1.77 10.77 24.37
CA GLU A 163 2.96 11.59 24.11
C GLU A 163 4.17 10.77 23.61
N GLU A 164 4.34 9.54 24.08
CA GLU A 164 5.41 8.65 23.66
C GLU A 164 5.22 8.18 22.22
N THR A 165 3.98 7.81 21.86
CA THR A 165 3.60 7.46 20.48
C THR A 165 3.89 8.62 19.52
N LEU A 166 3.47 9.84 19.89
CA LEU A 166 3.74 11.04 19.09
C LEU A 166 5.24 11.30 18.93
N LYS A 167 6.02 11.18 20.01
CA LYS A 167 7.49 11.30 19.97
C LYS A 167 8.12 10.25 19.04
N SER A 168 7.63 9.01 19.07
CA SER A 168 8.09 7.93 18.20
C SER A 168 7.86 8.24 16.71
N MET A 169 6.67 8.73 16.36
CA MET A 169 6.35 9.16 14.99
C MET A 169 7.24 10.32 14.51
N ILE A 170 7.46 11.33 15.35
CA ILE A 170 8.33 12.45 14.99
C ILE A 170 9.77 11.95 14.77
N GLN A 171 10.27 11.11 15.67
CA GLN A 171 11.62 10.55 15.56
C GLN A 171 11.81 9.66 14.33
N SER A 172 10.80 8.91 13.90
CA SER A 172 10.90 8.09 12.68
C SER A 172 11.09 8.98 11.44
N LEU A 173 10.34 10.08 11.34
CA LEU A 173 10.47 11.07 10.26
C LEU A 173 11.81 11.82 10.31
N GLU A 174 12.28 12.22 11.50
CA GLU A 174 13.54 12.96 11.65
C GLU A 174 14.77 12.12 11.28
N ARG A 175 14.74 10.81 11.57
CA ARG A 175 15.86 9.91 11.29
C ARG A 175 15.99 9.53 9.82
N ASP A 176 14.92 9.64 9.04
CA ASP A 176 14.96 9.30 7.63
C ASP A 176 15.71 10.39 6.83
N LYS A 177 16.95 10.08 6.42
CA LYS A 177 17.77 11.00 5.61
C LYS A 177 17.39 11.04 4.14
N GLY A 178 16.62 10.06 3.67
CA GLY A 178 16.12 9.98 2.30
C GLY A 178 14.79 10.70 2.09
N LEU A 179 14.10 11.09 3.16
CA LEU A 179 12.83 11.81 3.10
C LEU A 179 13.03 13.27 2.71
N ASN A 180 12.27 13.74 1.72
CA ASN A 180 12.23 15.14 1.29
C ASN A 180 11.88 16.09 2.46
N ASP A 181 12.56 17.24 2.54
CA ASP A 181 12.43 18.18 3.66
C ASP A 181 11.06 18.85 3.75
N GLU A 182 10.43 19.17 2.62
CA GLU A 182 9.09 19.77 2.59
C GLU A 182 8.05 18.75 3.05
N VAL A 183 8.16 17.50 2.57
CA VAL A 183 7.31 16.40 3.00
C VAL A 183 7.48 16.12 4.50
N ARG A 184 8.72 16.07 4.99
CA ARG A 184 9.04 15.89 6.41
C ARG A 184 8.40 16.99 7.26
N LYS A 185 8.54 18.25 6.85
CA LYS A 185 7.95 19.39 7.53
C LYS A 185 6.42 19.27 7.57
N ALA A 186 5.78 19.00 6.43
CA ALA A 186 4.34 18.82 6.35
C ALA A 186 3.84 17.66 7.23
N ALA A 187 4.56 16.54 7.25
CA ALA A 187 4.25 15.39 8.09
C ALA A 187 4.36 15.72 9.59
N ILE A 188 5.42 16.42 10.00
CA ILE A 188 5.57 16.88 11.39
C ILE A 188 4.45 17.88 11.76
N ASP A 189 4.04 18.74 10.85
CA ASP A 189 2.95 19.70 11.11
C ASP A 189 1.59 18.99 11.25
N VAL A 190 1.34 17.91 10.47
CA VAL A 190 0.19 17.01 10.69
C VAL A 190 0.22 16.40 12.09
N LEU A 191 1.39 15.94 12.54
CA LEU A 191 1.55 15.33 13.87
C LEU A 191 1.27 16.32 15.02
N LYS A 192 1.48 17.62 14.81
CA LYS A 192 1.18 18.66 15.81
C LYS A 192 -0.30 19.01 15.90
N ASP A 193 -1.07 18.80 14.83
CA ASP A 193 -2.52 18.97 14.84
C ASP A 193 -3.21 17.68 15.31
N VAL A 194 -3.27 17.52 16.64
CA VAL A 194 -3.83 16.32 17.29
C VAL A 194 -5.25 16.00 16.80
N ARG A 195 -6.08 17.02 16.52
CA ARG A 195 -7.46 16.77 16.10
C ARG A 195 -7.48 16.14 14.71
N SER A 196 -6.79 16.75 13.74
CA SER A 196 -6.69 16.20 12.39
C SER A 196 -6.01 14.84 12.40
N LEU A 197 -5.00 14.65 13.26
CA LEU A 197 -4.26 13.40 13.34
C LEU A 197 -5.15 12.22 13.79
N LEU A 198 -6.05 12.41 14.75
CA LEU A 198 -6.94 11.33 15.20
C LEU A 198 -7.85 10.83 14.06
N ASP A 199 -8.41 11.74 13.27
CA ASP A 199 -9.23 11.38 12.10
C ASP A 199 -8.41 10.66 11.01
N LEU A 200 -7.11 10.96 10.92
CA LEU A 200 -6.18 10.30 9.99
C LEU A 200 -5.70 8.92 10.48
N LEU A 201 -5.72 8.68 11.80
CA LEU A 201 -5.22 7.44 12.41
C LEU A 201 -6.31 6.43 12.76
N ASP A 202 -7.59 6.80 12.74
CA ASP A 202 -8.65 5.81 12.93
C ASP A 202 -8.68 4.75 11.80
N ASN A 203 -9.45 3.69 12.02
CA ASN A 203 -9.56 2.57 11.08
C ASN A 203 -10.67 2.78 10.02
N GLU A 204 -11.35 3.93 10.04
CA GLU A 204 -12.39 4.27 9.06
C GLU A 204 -11.73 4.86 7.81
N HIS A 205 -12.23 4.47 6.63
CA HIS A 205 -11.59 4.85 5.37
C HIS A 205 -11.76 6.33 5.01
N HIS A 206 -12.83 6.99 5.45
CA HIS A 206 -13.11 8.41 5.16
C HIS A 206 -13.01 8.80 3.67
N PHE A 207 -13.12 7.80 2.79
CA PHE A 207 -13.07 7.99 1.36
C PHE A 207 -14.46 8.35 0.83
N SER A 208 -14.54 9.46 0.10
CA SER A 208 -15.73 9.89 -0.62
C SER A 208 -15.32 10.47 -1.95
N SER A 209 -15.97 10.00 -3.02
CA SER A 209 -15.79 10.46 -4.38
C SER A 209 -17.11 10.38 -5.15
N ASP A 210 -17.34 11.33 -6.05
CA ASP A 210 -18.44 11.26 -7.02
C ASP A 210 -18.04 10.48 -8.29
N ALA A 211 -16.79 10.00 -8.36
CA ALA A 211 -16.27 9.28 -9.52
C ALA A 211 -16.96 7.92 -9.70
N ARG A 212 -17.12 7.54 -10.96
CA ARG A 212 -17.67 6.26 -11.37
C ARG A 212 -16.66 5.51 -12.23
N ILE A 213 -16.56 4.22 -12.01
CA ILE A 213 -15.69 3.30 -12.72
C ILE A 213 -16.54 2.45 -13.69
N TRP A 214 -16.05 2.13 -14.87
CA TRP A 214 -16.70 1.16 -15.75
C TRP A 214 -16.71 -0.23 -15.12
N CYS A 215 -17.80 -0.99 -15.30
CA CYS A 215 -17.92 -2.34 -14.75
C CYS A 215 -16.74 -3.27 -15.15
N ALA A 216 -16.20 -3.12 -16.36
CA ALA A 216 -15.06 -3.92 -16.83
C ALA A 216 -13.76 -3.61 -16.06
N ASP A 217 -13.53 -2.34 -15.71
CA ASP A 217 -12.35 -1.92 -14.94
C ASP A 217 -12.52 -2.31 -13.47
N PHE A 218 -13.75 -2.20 -12.94
CA PHE A 218 -14.09 -2.71 -11.62
C PHE A 218 -13.88 -4.23 -11.53
N GLU A 219 -14.30 -5.00 -12.54
CA GLU A 219 -14.06 -6.45 -12.60
C GLU A 219 -12.56 -6.75 -12.54
N ARG A 220 -11.72 -6.02 -13.28
CA ARG A 220 -10.26 -6.16 -13.21
C ARG A 220 -9.73 -5.89 -11.79
N ALA A 221 -10.17 -4.82 -11.15
CA ALA A 221 -9.76 -4.50 -9.78
C ALA A 221 -10.24 -5.53 -8.74
N THR A 222 -11.45 -6.08 -8.89
CA THR A 222 -11.96 -7.11 -7.97
C THR A 222 -11.19 -8.43 -8.05
N LYS A 223 -10.43 -8.69 -9.13
CA LYS A 223 -9.52 -9.85 -9.18
C LYS A 223 -8.42 -9.75 -8.12
N LEU A 224 -7.98 -8.54 -7.79
CA LEU A 224 -7.05 -8.31 -6.67
C LEU A 224 -7.70 -8.70 -5.34
N ILE A 225 -8.90 -8.18 -5.06
CA ILE A 225 -9.65 -8.51 -3.83
C ILE A 225 -9.88 -10.01 -3.72
N ALA A 226 -10.30 -10.63 -4.82
CA ALA A 226 -10.54 -12.05 -4.85
C ALA A 226 -9.26 -12.86 -4.62
N ALA A 227 -8.12 -12.43 -5.18
CA ALA A 227 -6.84 -13.04 -4.91
C ALA A 227 -6.49 -12.94 -3.42
N LEU A 228 -6.64 -11.77 -2.79
CA LEU A 228 -6.42 -11.59 -1.35
C LEU A 228 -7.32 -12.52 -0.52
N LEU A 229 -8.60 -12.65 -0.88
CA LEU A 229 -9.52 -13.59 -0.21
C LEU A 229 -9.10 -15.05 -0.38
N ASP A 230 -8.61 -15.45 -1.57
CA ASP A 230 -8.15 -16.81 -1.82
C ASP A 230 -6.86 -17.12 -1.05
N LEU A 231 -5.98 -16.14 -0.87
CA LEU A 231 -4.80 -16.29 -0.01
C LEU A 231 -5.20 -16.49 1.46
N ARG A 232 -6.37 -16.00 1.87
CA ARG A 232 -6.89 -16.14 3.21
C ARG A 232 -7.29 -17.57 3.61
N SER A 233 -7.52 -18.46 2.63
CA SER A 233 -7.90 -19.85 2.92
C SER A 233 -7.30 -20.83 1.91
N PRO A 234 -6.47 -21.80 2.34
CA PRO A 234 -5.95 -22.85 1.46
C PRO A 234 -7.06 -23.70 0.84
N TYR A 235 -8.19 -23.82 1.54
CA TYR A 235 -9.33 -24.61 1.11
C TYR A 235 -10.10 -23.93 -0.03
N THR A 236 -10.13 -22.59 -0.09
CA THR A 236 -10.72 -21.85 -1.22
C THR A 236 -9.79 -21.71 -2.42
N ARG A 237 -8.46 -21.78 -2.23
CA ARG A 237 -7.50 -21.91 -3.37
C ARG A 237 -7.85 -23.06 -4.32
N ILE A 238 -8.46 -24.14 -3.82
CA ILE A 238 -8.85 -25.31 -4.62
C ILE A 238 -10.13 -25.06 -5.44
N HIS A 239 -11.00 -24.12 -5.02
CA HIS A 239 -12.26 -23.83 -5.70
C HIS A 239 -12.10 -22.99 -6.99
N ARG A 240 -10.92 -22.43 -7.24
CA ARG A 240 -10.56 -21.74 -8.50
C ARG A 240 -9.46 -22.44 -9.30
N GLY A 241 -9.25 -23.74 -9.07
CA GLY A 241 -8.25 -24.51 -9.83
C GLY A 241 -8.62 -24.62 -11.31
N PRO A 242 -7.65 -24.56 -12.23
CA PRO A 242 -7.88 -24.90 -13.63
C PRO A 242 -8.17 -26.40 -13.75
N ASN A 243 -8.86 -26.77 -14.84
CA ASN A 243 -9.13 -28.14 -15.26
C ASN A 243 -7.97 -29.10 -14.88
N PRO A 244 -8.22 -30.30 -14.33
CA PRO A 244 -7.24 -31.13 -13.63
C PRO A 244 -6.11 -31.73 -14.51
N SER A 245 -5.91 -31.24 -15.74
CA SER A 245 -4.89 -31.71 -16.67
C SER A 245 -3.53 -31.01 -16.55
N ASN A 246 -3.30 -30.13 -15.57
CA ASN A 246 -2.04 -29.33 -15.50
C ASN A 246 -1.36 -29.27 -14.12
N GLN A 247 -1.57 -30.28 -13.27
CA GLN A 247 -0.75 -30.47 -12.06
C GLN A 247 0.65 -30.97 -12.44
N GLY A 248 1.56 -30.05 -12.76
CA GLY A 248 2.94 -30.43 -13.08
C GLY A 248 3.94 -29.31 -13.35
N ARG A 249 3.55 -28.03 -13.38
CA ARG A 249 4.52 -26.93 -13.55
C ARG A 249 4.66 -26.13 -12.26
N LYS A 250 5.69 -26.46 -11.48
CA LYS A 250 6.32 -25.50 -10.57
C LYS A 250 6.79 -24.32 -11.42
N ILE A 251 6.14 -23.17 -11.28
CA ILE A 251 6.66 -21.92 -11.85
C ILE A 251 7.84 -21.53 -10.98
N SER A 252 9.06 -21.80 -11.47
CA SER A 252 10.29 -21.30 -10.86
C SER A 252 10.52 -19.86 -11.32
N LEU A 253 10.56 -18.91 -10.38
CA LEU A 253 10.94 -17.52 -10.63
C LEU A 253 12.39 -17.37 -11.13
N SER A 254 13.18 -18.45 -11.16
CA SER A 254 14.52 -18.48 -11.78
C SER A 254 14.52 -18.31 -13.31
N SER A 255 13.35 -18.22 -13.95
CA SER A 255 13.20 -18.08 -15.40
C SER A 255 13.12 -16.62 -15.88
N PHE A 256 13.09 -15.64 -14.98
CA PHE A 256 13.28 -14.24 -15.33
C PHE A 256 14.78 -13.91 -15.32
N HIS A 257 15.38 -13.92 -16.50
CA HIS A 257 16.74 -13.41 -16.70
C HIS A 257 16.75 -11.90 -16.42
N PHE A 258 17.35 -11.53 -15.30
CA PHE A 258 17.72 -10.15 -14.97
C PHE A 258 18.89 -9.73 -15.85
N GLN A 259 18.66 -8.87 -16.84
CA GLN A 259 19.72 -8.04 -17.41
C GLN A 259 19.76 -6.72 -16.64
N GLY A 260 20.51 -6.73 -15.54
CA GLY A 260 20.96 -5.50 -14.88
C GLY A 260 22.09 -4.87 -15.68
N ALA A 261 22.01 -3.56 -15.88
CA ALA A 261 23.04 -2.76 -16.50
C ALA A 261 24.37 -2.89 -15.74
N GLU A 262 25.40 -3.35 -16.43
CA GLU A 262 26.79 -3.25 -15.97
C GLU A 262 27.19 -1.77 -15.93
N THR A 263 27.33 -1.23 -14.73
CA THR A 263 28.14 -0.02 -14.51
C THR A 263 29.60 -0.45 -14.50
N SER A 264 30.32 -0.05 -15.54
CA SER A 264 31.77 -0.03 -15.62
C SER A 264 32.37 0.76 -14.46
N ALA A 265 33.21 0.12 -13.65
CA ALA A 265 34.11 0.79 -12.71
C ALA A 265 35.53 0.77 -13.28
N SER A 266 36.08 1.97 -13.45
CA SER A 266 37.51 2.28 -13.50
C SER A 266 38.19 2.03 -12.16
#